data_AF-A0A953M346-F1
#
_entry.id   AF-A0A953M346-F1
#
_cell.length_a   1.000
_cell.length_b   1.000
_cell.length_c   1.000
_cell.angle_alpha   90.00
_cell.angle_beta   90.00
_cell.angle_gamma   90.00
#
_symmetry.space_group_name_H-M   'P 1'
#
loop_
_entity.id
_entity.type
_entity.pdbx_description
1 polymer ?
#
loop_
_entity_poly.entity_id
_entity_poly.type
_entity_poly.pdbx_seq_one_letter_code
_entity_poly.pdbx_strand_id
1 'polypeptide(L)' 'MSPEELRKELEYLRECLLDLEETYAFHLTNTSAHIGSGIVKAMREEHEEQTRIYREKIARLEGLLRGSGAE' A
#
# COMPACT_ATOMS: atom_id res chain seq x y z
N MET A 1 21.07 1.71 -4.86
CA MET A 1 20.00 1.94 -5.86
C MET A 1 20.25 3.27 -6.51
N SER A 2 20.21 3.31 -7.84
CA SER A 2 20.23 4.57 -8.58
C SER A 2 18.94 5.36 -8.33
N PRO A 3 18.94 6.69 -8.48
CA PRO A 3 17.71 7.50 -8.35
C PRO A 3 16.60 7.04 -9.31
N GLU A 4 16.95 6.52 -10.48
CA GLU A 4 16.01 5.93 -11.44
C GLU A 4 15.36 4.65 -10.91
N GLU A 5 16.14 3.76 -10.28
CA GLU A 5 15.61 2.54 -9.66
C GLU A 5 14.73 2.85 -8.46
N LEU A 6 15.10 3.84 -7.64
CA LEU A 6 14.27 4.29 -6.52
C LEU A 6 12.93 4.86 -7.00
N ARG A 7 12.91 5.61 -8.11
CA ARG A 7 11.67 6.14 -8.70
C ARG A 7 10.79 5.02 -9.25
N LYS A 8 11.39 4.04 -9.92
CA LYS A 8 10.66 2.87 -10.44
C LYS A 8 10.06 2.03 -9.31
N GLU A 9 10.82 1.78 -8.25
CA GLU A 9 10.33 1.07 -7.07
C GLU A 9 9.21 1.86 -6.36
N LEU A 10 9.34 3.19 -6.29
CA LEU A 10 8.30 4.04 -5.71
C LEU A 10 7.01 4.01 -6.53
N GLU A 11 7.10 4.06 -7.85
CA GLU A 11 5.95 3.92 -8.75
C GLU A 11 5.28 2.56 -8.58
N TYR A 12 6.08 1.49 -8.54
CA TYR A 12 5.58 0.13 -8.29
C TYR A 12 4.85 0.02 -6.95
N LEU A 13 5.42 0.53 -5.86
CA LEU A 13 4.77 0.48 -4.55
C LEU A 13 3.48 1.30 -4.48
N ARG A 14 3.38 2.39 -5.25
CA ARG A 14 2.15 3.17 -5.38
C ARG A 14 1.08 2.41 -6.15
N GLU A 15 1.45 1.73 -7.23
CA GLU A 15 0.54 0.87 -7.99
C GLU A 15 0.03 -0.29 -7.13
N CYS A 16 0.92 -0.96 -6.39
CA CYS A 16 0.53 -2.02 -5.45
C CYS A 16 -0.41 -1.51 -4.35
N LEU A 17 -0.19 -0.30 -3.83
CA LEU A 17 -1.08 0.29 -2.84
C LEU A 17 -2.46 0.58 -3.42
N LEU A 18 -2.53 1.09 -4.65
CA LEU A 18 -3.79 1.36 -5.33
C LEU A 18 -4.57 0.06 -5.57
N ASP A 19 -3.92 -0.98 -6.09
CA ASP A 19 -4.52 -2.29 -6.33
C ASP A 19 -5.04 -2.94 -5.04
N LEU A 20 -4.28 -2.81 -3.94
CA LEU A 20 -4.71 -3.24 -2.61
C LEU A 20 -6.00 -2.54 -2.16
N GLU A 21 -6.06 -1.21 -2.30
CA GLU A 21 -7.24 -0.42 -1.92
C GLU A 21 -8.46 -0.77 -2.79
N GLU A 22 -8.27 -0.95 -4.10
CA GLU A 22 -9.33 -1.35 -5.02
C GLU A 22 -9.86 -2.75 -4.71
N THR A 23 -8.95 -3.69 -4.45
CA THR A 23 -9.29 -5.08 -4.09
C THR A 23 -10.06 -5.12 -2.78
N TYR A 24 -9.60 -4.41 -1.75
CA TYR A 24 -10.31 -4.32 -0.48
C TYR A 24 -11.68 -3.66 -0.62
N ALA A 25 -11.80 -2.56 -1.37
CA ALA A 25 -13.07 -1.91 -1.64
C ALA A 25 -14.04 -2.84 -2.37
N PHE A 26 -13.55 -3.59 -3.36
CA PHE A 26 -14.33 -4.58 -4.10
C PHE A 26 -14.86 -5.69 -3.18
N HIS A 27 -13.99 -6.29 -2.36
CA HIS A 27 -14.39 -7.34 -1.42
C HIS A 27 -15.33 -6.84 -0.32
N LEU A 28 -15.07 -5.65 0.22
CA LEU A 28 -15.94 -5.07 1.23
C LEU A 28 -17.32 -4.77 0.64
N THR A 29 -17.41 -4.24 -0.58
CA THR A 29 -18.69 -3.90 -1.21
C THR A 29 -19.49 -5.15 -1.59
N ASN A 30 -18.84 -6.16 -2.17
CA ASN A 30 -19.54 -7.31 -2.74
C ASN A 30 -19.73 -8.46 -1.75
N THR A 31 -18.85 -8.60 -0.76
CA THR A 31 -18.79 -9.80 0.07
C THR A 31 -19.21 -9.53 1.51
N SER A 32 -19.04 -8.30 2.04
CA SER A 32 -19.28 -8.02 3.47
C SER A 32 -20.69 -8.32 3.98
N ALA A 33 -21.71 -8.23 3.13
CA ALA A 33 -23.08 -8.60 3.47
C ALA A 33 -23.29 -10.12 3.60
N HIS A 34 -22.38 -10.92 3.06
CA HIS A 34 -22.44 -12.38 3.00
C HIS A 34 -21.38 -13.07 3.88
N ILE A 35 -20.36 -12.34 4.32
CA ILE A 35 -19.35 -12.84 5.27
C ILE A 35 -19.62 -12.32 6.68
N GLY A 36 -19.43 -13.18 7.68
CA GLY A 36 -19.67 -12.83 9.08
C GLY A 36 -18.80 -11.66 9.55
N SER A 37 -19.30 -10.89 10.53
CA SER A 37 -18.63 -9.68 11.06
C SER A 37 -17.18 -9.91 11.50
N GLY A 38 -16.85 -11.09 12.04
CA GLY A 38 -15.47 -11.44 12.40
C GLY A 38 -14.52 -11.51 11.20
N ILE A 39 -15.00 -12.00 10.05
CA ILE A 39 -14.20 -12.07 8.81
C ILE A 39 -14.00 -10.67 8.24
N VAL A 40 -15.05 -9.84 8.21
CA VAL A 40 -14.95 -8.44 7.78
C VAL A 40 -13.95 -7.67 8.63
N LYS A 41 -13.94 -7.92 9.95
CA LYS A 41 -12.99 -7.30 10.87
C LYS A 41 -11.55 -7.75 10.58
N ALA A 42 -11.32 -9.06 10.42
CA ALA A 42 -10.00 -9.58 10.07
C ALA A 42 -9.48 -9.02 8.73
N MET A 43 -10.34 -8.94 7.71
CA MET A 43 -9.97 -8.34 6.41
C MET A 43 -9.61 -6.86 6.54
N ARG A 44 -10.34 -6.12 7.38
CA ARG A 44 -10.02 -4.71 7.66
C ARG A 44 -8.67 -4.58 8.36
N GLU A 45 -8.43 -5.37 9.39
CA GLU A 45 -7.16 -5.36 10.15
C GLU A 45 -5.97 -5.70 9.24
N GLU A 46 -6.11 -6.71 8.38
CA GLU A 46 -5.09 -7.08 7.38
C GLU A 46 -4.86 -5.96 6.36
N HIS A 47 -5.93 -5.35 5.84
CA HIS A 47 -5.81 -4.23 4.91
C HIS A 47 -5.09 -3.04 5.55
N GLU A 48 -5.47 -2.65 6.77
CA GLU A 48 -4.83 -1.54 7.49
C GLU A 48 -3.33 -1.79 7.73
N GLU A 49 -2.94 -3.03 8.07
CA GLU A 49 -1.54 -3.41 8.24
C GLU A 49 -0.76 -3.34 6.91
N GLN A 50 -1.30 -3.91 5.84
CA GLN A 50 -0.65 -3.88 4.52
C GLN A 50 -0.53 -2.45 3.99
N THR A 51 -1.59 -1.64 4.05
CA THR A 51 -1.56 -0.22 3.70
C THR A 51 -0.47 0.53 4.47
N ARG A 52 -0.33 0.25 5.77
CA ARG A 52 0.71 0.85 6.60
C ARG A 52 2.11 0.47 6.12
N ILE A 53 2.36 -0.80 5.83
CA ILE A 53 3.65 -1.29 5.33
C ILE A 53 4.01 -0.59 4.00
N TYR A 54 3.08 -0.52 3.05
CA TYR A 54 3.31 0.18 1.78
C TYR A 54 3.62 1.66 1.99
N ARG A 55 2.87 2.35 2.86
CA ARG A 55 3.11 3.75 3.20
C ARG A 55 4.48 3.99 3.83
N GLU A 56 4.90 3.14 4.77
CA GLU A 56 6.22 3.24 5.40
C GLU A 56 7.35 3.02 4.38
N LYS A 57 7.20 2.05 3.46
CA LYS A 57 8.15 1.82 2.37
C LYS A 57 8.23 3.01 1.40
N ILE A 58 7.08 3.56 0.99
CA ILE A 58 7.01 4.75 0.12
C ILE A 58 7.70 5.93 0.80
N ALA A 59 7.35 6.24 2.05
CA ALA A 59 7.95 7.35 2.80
C ALA A 59 9.47 7.19 2.94
N ARG A 60 9.96 5.97 3.14
CA ARG A 60 11.39 5.67 3.19
C ARG A 60 12.06 5.94 1.84
N LEU A 61 11.48 5.49 0.73
CA LEU A 61 12.04 5.72 -0.61
C LEU A 61 11.99 7.19 -1.01
N GLU A 62 10.92 7.92 -0.66
CA GLU A 62 10.84 9.37 -0.84
C GLU A 62 11.92 10.10 -0.03
N GLY A 63 12.15 9.67 1.20
CA GLY A 63 13.24 10.18 2.04
C GLY A 63 14.63 9.97 1.41
N LEU A 64 14.88 8.79 0.85
CA LEU A 64 16.13 8.48 0.14
C LEU A 64 16.29 9.31 -1.13
N LEU A 65 15.24 9.46 -1.93
CA LEU A 65 15.24 10.30 -3.13
C LEU A 65 15.48 11.78 -2.82
N ARG A 66 14.91 12.27 -1.71
CA ARG A 66 15.10 13.66 -1.25
C ARG A 66 16.49 13.89 -0.65
N GLY A 67 17.07 12.89 -0.01
CA GLY A 67 18.44 12.93 0.52
C GLY A 67 19.51 12.87 -0.58
N SER A 68 19.28 12.10 -1.65
CA SER A 68 20.20 12.02 -2.80
C SER A 68 20.12 13.21 -3.77
N GLY A 69 19.21 14.17 -3.56
CA GLY A 69 19.07 15.39 -4.36
C GLY A 69 19.67 16.64 -3.72
N ALA A 70 20.37 16.51 -2.60
CA ALA A 70 21.00 17.60 -1.86
C ALA A 70 22.53 17.43 -1.83
N GLU A 71 23.16 17.36 -3.00
CA GLU A 71 24.61 17.50 -3.20
C GLU A 71 24.89 18.19 -4.54
#